data_AF-A0A8E0VHR0-F1
#
_entry.id   AF-A0A8E0VHR0-F1
#
_cell.length_a   1.000
_cell.length_b   1.000
_cell.length_c   1.000
_cell.angle_alpha   90.00
_cell.angle_beta   90.00
_cell.angle_gamma   90.00
#
_symmetry.space_group_name_H-M   'P 1'
#
loop_
_entity.id
_entity.type
_entity.pdbx_description
1 polymer ?
#
loop_
_entity_poly.entity_id
_entity_poly.type
_entity_poly.pdbx_seq_one_letter_code
_entity_poly.pdbx_strand_id
1 'polypeptide(L)'
;MLAGLPPVYGVYVSFVAPLLYAIFGRCAQLSLGTFAVISLILSEAISRICEQVTEQQKSELGNQSMTKHVGALVPVCFPPDSSLSSSGANSGQFDLRPQIAITLTFLIGMIQCLIGLLRLGNFMSYMAPSMVDGFVTGAAGHVLTSQITSLFGLKAAAKGDGIGSLFLVYVNLFRHVMSINPITLIISTLSVTFLLTVKIWLEPLLQRWCHCNFPLPSELILVSLRQHV
;
A
#
# COMPACT_ATOMS: atom_id res chain seq x y z
N MET A 1 -6.26 -0.26 -2.55
CA MET A 1 -4.88 0.22 -2.77
C MET A 1 -4.19 0.21 -1.41
N LEU A 2 -3.12 -0.57 -1.22
CA LEU A 2 -2.49 -0.74 0.11
C LEU A 2 -1.95 0.56 0.70
N ALA A 3 -1.42 1.45 -0.15
CA ALA A 3 -0.91 2.76 0.28
C ALA A 3 -2.02 3.80 0.48
N GLY A 4 -3.28 3.47 0.17
CA GLY A 4 -4.40 4.40 0.20
C GLY A 4 -4.38 5.49 -0.89
N LEU A 5 -3.37 5.52 -1.77
CA LEU A 5 -3.29 6.40 -2.93
C LEU A 5 -3.89 5.75 -4.21
N PRO A 6 -4.23 6.55 -5.24
CA PRO A 6 -4.61 6.04 -6.54
C PRO A 6 -3.54 5.11 -7.17
N PRO A 7 -3.95 4.09 -7.97
CA PRO A 7 -3.05 3.11 -8.60
C PRO A 7 -1.93 3.73 -9.44
N VAL A 8 -2.21 4.87 -10.06
CA VAL A 8 -1.28 5.54 -10.97
C VAL A 8 0.06 5.84 -10.31
N TYR A 9 0.06 6.17 -9.01
CA TYR A 9 1.27 6.43 -8.24
C TYR A 9 2.14 5.18 -8.05
N GLY A 10 1.54 3.99 -7.98
CA GLY A 10 2.29 2.73 -7.94
C GLY A 10 3.05 2.48 -9.24
N VAL A 11 2.45 2.81 -10.38
CA VAL A 11 3.09 2.69 -11.71
C VAL A 11 4.25 3.68 -11.84
N TYR A 12 4.07 4.93 -11.36
CA TYR A 12 5.16 5.91 -11.36
C TYR A 12 6.36 5.43 -10.54
N VAL A 13 6.15 4.90 -9.34
CA VAL A 13 7.24 4.39 -8.49
C VAL A 13 7.95 3.20 -9.14
N SER A 14 7.19 2.23 -9.68
CA SER A 14 7.75 1.03 -10.32
C SER A 14 8.55 1.32 -11.59
N PHE A 15 8.29 2.44 -12.28
CA PHE A 15 9.08 2.87 -13.44
C PHE A 15 10.27 3.74 -13.05
N VAL A 16 10.06 4.72 -12.17
CA VAL A 16 11.08 5.73 -11.82
C VAL A 16 12.17 5.13 -10.91
N ALA A 17 11.83 4.25 -9.97
CA ALA A 17 12.81 3.70 -9.03
C ALA A 17 13.89 2.82 -9.71
N PRO A 18 13.56 1.90 -10.63
CA PRO A 18 14.57 1.16 -11.39
C PRO A 18 15.42 2.06 -12.30
N LEU A 19 14.83 3.10 -12.91
CA LEU A 19 15.56 4.03 -13.76
C LEU A 19 16.59 4.81 -12.96
N LEU A 20 16.22 5.34 -11.79
CA LEU A 20 17.15 5.99 -10.88
C LEU A 20 18.23 5.01 -10.38
N TYR A 21 17.86 3.77 -10.06
CA TYR A 21 18.82 2.76 -9.65
C TYR A 21 19.75 2.31 -10.76
N ALA A 22 19.33 2.32 -12.02
CA ALA A 22 20.20 2.02 -13.15
C ALA A 22 21.32 3.08 -13.32
N ILE A 23 21.03 4.34 -12.99
CA ILE A 23 22.01 5.45 -13.07
C ILE A 23 22.98 5.44 -11.88
N PHE A 24 22.49 5.20 -10.67
CA PHE A 24 23.27 5.36 -9.42
C PHE A 24 23.68 4.04 -8.74
N GLY A 25 23.09 2.91 -9.15
CA GLY A 25 23.26 1.62 -8.50
C GLY A 25 24.56 0.92 -8.89
N ARG A 26 25.08 0.10 -7.96
CA ARG A 26 26.30 -0.69 -8.18
C ARG A 26 26.06 -2.17 -8.47
N CYS A 27 24.83 -2.66 -8.32
CA CYS A 27 24.47 -4.06 -8.57
C CYS A 27 23.40 -4.16 -9.65
N ALA A 28 23.74 -4.71 -10.81
CA ALA A 28 22.81 -4.81 -11.95
C ALA A 28 21.65 -5.81 -11.76
N GLN A 29 21.72 -6.68 -10.75
CA GLN A 29 20.77 -7.78 -10.55
C GLN A 29 19.68 -7.48 -9.51
N LEU A 30 19.73 -6.33 -8.84
CA LEU A 30 18.73 -5.96 -7.85
C LEU A 30 17.53 -5.30 -8.54
N SER A 31 16.40 -5.98 -8.54
CA SER A 31 15.13 -5.38 -8.97
C SER A 31 14.53 -4.59 -7.82
N LEU A 32 14.49 -3.26 -7.94
CA LEU A 32 13.73 -2.40 -7.03
C LEU A 32 12.26 -2.37 -7.45
N GLY A 33 11.36 -2.48 -6.49
CA GLY A 33 9.93 -2.43 -6.75
C GLY A 33 9.13 -2.01 -5.52
N THR A 34 7.81 -2.03 -5.65
CA THR A 34 6.90 -1.72 -4.54
C THR A 34 6.81 -2.89 -3.56
N PHE A 35 7.12 -2.65 -2.29
CA PHE A 35 6.94 -3.63 -1.22
C PHE A 35 5.62 -3.40 -0.48
N ALA A 36 4.87 -4.48 -0.24
CA ALA A 36 3.55 -4.41 0.41
C ALA A 36 3.64 -3.83 1.84
N VAL A 37 4.65 -4.23 2.60
CA VAL A 37 4.89 -3.77 3.98
C VAL A 37 5.15 -2.27 4.02
N ILE A 38 6.02 -1.76 3.14
CA ILE A 38 6.33 -0.33 3.05
C ILE A 38 5.07 0.47 2.68
N SER A 39 4.22 -0.09 1.81
CA SER A 39 2.96 0.55 1.42
C SER A 39 1.99 0.66 2.59
N LEU A 40 1.91 -0.35 3.46
CA LEU A 40 1.07 -0.31 4.67
C LEU A 40 1.59 0.72 5.68
N ILE A 41 2.90 0.74 5.94
CA ILE A 41 3.53 1.72 6.84
C ILE A 41 3.30 3.14 6.30
N LEU A 42 3.47 3.35 4.99
CA LEU A 42 3.20 4.63 4.35
C LEU A 42 1.73 5.04 4.48
N SER A 43 0.79 4.11 4.28
CA SER A 43 -0.65 4.39 4.42
C SER A 43 -1.01 4.84 5.83
N GLU A 44 -0.47 4.17 6.85
CA GLU A 44 -0.72 4.54 8.24
C GLU A 44 -0.05 5.87 8.59
N ALA A 45 1.20 6.09 8.19
CA ALA A 45 1.90 7.36 8.39
C ALA A 45 1.15 8.54 7.75
N ILE A 46 0.67 8.38 6.51
CA ILE A 46 -0.16 9.41 5.85
C ILE A 46 -1.44 9.64 6.63
N SER A 47 -2.10 8.57 7.11
CA SER A 47 -3.35 8.69 7.88
C SER A 47 -3.14 9.46 9.19
N ARG A 48 -2.05 9.20 9.91
CA ARG A 48 -1.69 9.91 11.15
C ARG A 48 -1.40 11.38 10.92
N ILE A 49 -0.60 11.71 9.90
CA ILE A 49 -0.25 13.11 9.57
C ILE A 49 -1.49 13.88 9.10
N CYS A 50 -2.31 13.23 8.28
CA CYS A 50 -3.59 13.75 7.82
C CYS A 50 -4.54 14.11 8.98
N GLU A 51 -4.67 13.23 9.97
CA GLU A 51 -5.46 13.47 11.17
C GLU A 51 -4.90 14.66 11.96
N GLN A 52 -3.57 14.73 12.15
CA GLN A 52 -2.93 15.85 12.84
C GLN A 52 -3.15 17.20 12.13
N VAL A 53 -2.97 17.27 10.81
CA VAL A 53 -3.18 18.51 10.04
C VAL A 53 -4.64 18.95 10.12
N THR A 54 -5.59 18.01 10.08
CA THR A 54 -7.02 18.30 10.20
C THR A 54 -7.36 18.90 11.56
N GLU A 55 -6.79 18.38 12.64
CA GLU A 55 -6.98 18.92 14.00
C GLU A 55 -6.35 20.30 14.19
N GLN A 56 -5.15 20.54 13.64
CA GLN A 56 -4.52 21.87 13.66
C GLN A 56 -5.39 22.90 12.95
N GLN A 57 -5.94 22.55 11.79
CA GLN A 57 -6.76 23.47 10.99
C GLN A 57 -8.10 23.79 11.66
N LYS A 58 -8.68 22.85 12.41
CA LYS A 58 -9.90 23.09 13.20
C LYS A 58 -9.67 24.08 14.34
N SER A 59 -8.49 24.07 14.95
CA SER A 59 -8.11 25.02 16.00
C SER A 59 -7.99 26.46 15.50
N GLU A 60 -7.50 26.66 14.28
CA GLU A 60 -7.40 28.00 13.68
C GLU A 60 -8.74 28.50 13.11
N LEU A 61 -9.56 27.63 12.52
CA LEU A 61 -10.86 28.00 11.95
C LEU A 61 -11.92 28.36 13.02
N GLY A 62 -11.76 27.87 14.25
CA GLY A 62 -12.65 28.15 15.38
C GLY A 62 -12.68 29.62 15.84
N ASN A 63 -11.69 30.44 15.44
CA ASN A 63 -11.61 31.85 15.84
C ASN A 63 -12.06 32.84 14.74
N GLN A 64 -12.39 32.36 13.54
CA GLN A 64 -12.76 33.24 12.41
C GLN A 64 -14.07 32.80 11.76
N SER A 65 -15.17 32.88 12.52
CA SER A 65 -16.45 33.11 11.87
C SER A 65 -16.42 34.52 11.27
N MET A 66 -16.65 34.61 9.97
CA MET A 66 -16.94 35.86 9.24
C MET A 66 -15.72 36.69 8.83
N THR A 67 -15.01 36.25 7.80
CA THR A 67 -14.84 37.07 6.59
C THR A 67 -14.78 36.18 5.35
N LYS A 68 -15.79 36.38 4.52
CA LYS A 68 -16.01 35.79 3.21
C LYS A 68 -14.88 36.27 2.27
N HIS A 69 -14.41 35.39 1.39
CA HIS A 69 -13.31 35.56 0.41
C HIS A 69 -11.91 35.21 0.92
N VAL A 70 -11.64 33.93 1.06
CA VAL A 70 -10.33 33.42 0.64
C VAL A 70 -10.61 32.31 -0.35
N GLY A 71 -10.18 32.49 -1.60
CA GLY A 71 -9.93 31.38 -2.52
C GLY A 71 -8.74 30.54 -2.04
N ALA A 72 -8.68 30.26 -0.74
CA ALA A 72 -7.66 29.43 -0.12
C ALA A 72 -7.96 28.01 -0.55
N LEU A 73 -6.98 27.41 -1.20
CA LEU A 73 -6.94 25.98 -1.39
C LEU A 73 -6.90 25.36 0.01
N VAL A 74 -8.03 24.88 0.52
CA VAL A 74 -8.09 24.19 1.79
C VAL A 74 -7.61 22.77 1.53
N PRO A 75 -6.45 22.35 2.09
CA PRO A 75 -6.00 20.99 1.95
C PRO A 75 -6.97 20.09 2.72
N VAL A 76 -7.65 19.20 2.02
CA VAL A 76 -8.57 18.24 2.65
C VAL A 76 -8.03 16.86 2.41
N CYS A 77 -8.08 16.05 3.46
CA CYS A 77 -7.65 14.68 3.39
C CYS A 77 -8.87 13.79 3.15
N PHE A 78 -9.04 13.35 1.90
CA PHE A 78 -10.16 12.52 1.53
C PHE A 78 -9.91 11.05 1.94
N PRO A 79 -10.88 10.37 2.58
CA PRO A 79 -10.77 8.96 2.86
C PRO A 79 -10.64 8.16 1.54
N PRO A 80 -9.86 7.05 1.53
CA PRO A 80 -9.44 6.32 0.32
C PRO A 80 -10.58 5.73 -0.53
N ASP A 81 -11.80 5.76 -0.03
CA ASP A 81 -13.03 5.21 -0.58
C ASP A 81 -14.09 6.27 -0.92
N SER A 82 -13.78 7.55 -0.73
CA SER A 82 -14.60 8.64 -1.27
C SER A 82 -14.41 8.75 -2.79
N SER A 83 -15.12 7.90 -3.52
CA SER A 83 -15.48 8.11 -4.93
C SER A 83 -16.44 9.30 -5.12
N LEU A 84 -16.40 10.28 -4.21
CA LEU A 84 -16.79 11.65 -4.50
C LEU A 84 -15.69 12.23 -5.39
N SER A 85 -15.60 11.66 -6.59
CA SER A 85 -15.16 12.34 -7.79
C SER A 85 -15.74 13.74 -7.71
N SER A 86 -14.88 14.74 -7.54
CA SER A 86 -14.67 15.87 -8.47
C SER A 86 -15.90 16.56 -9.10
N SER A 87 -17.13 16.24 -8.70
CA SER A 87 -18.41 16.72 -9.22
C SER A 87 -19.15 17.59 -8.21
N GLY A 88 -18.69 17.63 -6.96
CA GLY A 88 -19.19 18.51 -5.90
C GLY A 88 -18.09 19.13 -5.04
N ALA A 89 -16.82 18.96 -5.42
CA ALA A 89 -15.75 19.71 -4.78
C ALA A 89 -15.84 21.16 -5.26
N ASN A 90 -16.22 22.07 -4.37
CA ASN A 90 -16.02 23.50 -4.56
C ASN A 90 -14.58 23.70 -5.05
N SER A 91 -14.38 24.59 -6.02
CA SER A 91 -13.16 24.83 -6.81
C SER A 91 -11.88 25.25 -6.03
N GLY A 92 -11.77 24.88 -4.75
CA GLY A 92 -10.64 25.16 -3.85
C GLY A 92 -10.32 24.05 -2.85
N GLN A 93 -10.67 22.78 -3.09
CA GLN A 93 -10.19 21.65 -2.27
C GLN A 93 -9.22 20.77 -3.07
N PHE A 94 -8.05 20.50 -2.49
CA PHE A 94 -7.00 19.68 -3.08
C PHE A 94 -6.65 18.52 -2.15
N ASP A 95 -6.37 17.36 -2.73
CA ASP A 95 -5.97 16.13 -2.04
C ASP A 95 -4.59 16.31 -1.37
N LEU A 96 -4.55 16.31 -0.03
CA LEU A 96 -3.29 16.46 0.71
C LEU A 96 -2.45 15.16 0.76
N ARG A 97 -3.08 14.00 0.54
CA ARG A 97 -2.45 12.67 0.72
C ARG A 97 -1.23 12.43 -0.17
N PRO A 98 -1.26 12.75 -1.49
CA PRO A 98 -0.07 12.65 -2.34
C PRO A 98 1.06 13.58 -1.91
N GLN A 99 0.72 14.79 -1.43
CA GLN A 99 1.71 15.77 -0.98
C GLN A 99 2.45 15.29 0.28
N ILE A 100 1.73 14.70 1.24
CA ILE A 100 2.34 14.06 2.41
C ILE A 100 3.24 12.91 1.98
N ALA A 101 2.78 12.07 1.04
CA ALA A 101 3.54 10.92 0.57
C ALA A 101 4.87 11.33 -0.09
N ILE A 102 4.86 12.36 -0.93
CA ILE A 102 6.06 12.87 -1.61
C ILE A 102 7.02 13.49 -0.60
N THR A 103 6.52 14.27 0.36
CA THR A 103 7.35 14.88 1.41
C THR A 103 8.00 13.81 2.30
N LEU A 104 7.24 12.79 2.70
CA LEU A 104 7.75 11.68 3.50
C LEU A 104 8.80 10.87 2.70
N THR A 105 8.53 10.58 1.43
CA THR A 105 9.45 9.87 0.55
C THR A 105 10.75 10.66 0.35
N PHE A 106 10.64 11.97 0.17
CA PHE A 106 11.79 12.87 0.05
C PHE A 106 12.63 12.87 1.33
N LEU A 107 11.98 12.96 2.51
CA LEU A 107 12.65 12.88 3.81
C LEU A 107 13.38 11.54 4.00
N ILE A 108 12.73 10.43 3.65
CA ILE A 108 13.33 9.09 3.69
C ILE A 108 14.54 9.02 2.75
N GLY A 109 14.45 9.61 1.56
CA GLY A 109 15.57 9.70 0.61
C GLY A 109 16.75 10.51 1.16
N MET A 110 16.49 11.63 1.82
CA MET A 110 17.53 12.45 2.47
C MET A 110 18.21 11.67 3.61
N ILE A 111 17.43 10.97 4.44
CA ILE A 111 17.96 10.10 5.51
C ILE A 111 18.79 8.96 4.90
N GLN A 112 18.32 8.33 3.82
CA GLN A 112 19.05 7.27 3.12
C GLN A 112 20.37 7.76 2.52
N CYS A 113 20.39 8.99 1.98
CA CYS A 113 21.59 9.64 1.48
C CYS A 113 22.58 9.92 2.62
N LEU A 114 22.11 10.42 3.76
CA LEU A 114 22.93 10.68 4.95
C LEU A 114 23.54 9.38 5.51
N ILE A 115 22.74 8.32 5.64
CA ILE A 115 23.20 6.98 6.06
C ILE A 115 24.25 6.44 5.07
N GLY A 116 24.04 6.65 3.77
CA GLY A 116 24.99 6.30 2.71
C GLY A 116 26.31 7.07 2.82
N LEU A 117 26.25 8.38 3.06
CA LEU A 117 27.42 9.25 3.24
C LEU A 117 28.24 8.84 4.47
N LEU A 118 27.57 8.54 5.57
CA LEU A 118 28.19 8.05 6.80
C LEU A 118 28.69 6.58 6.69
N ARG A 119 28.50 5.94 5.53
CA ARG A 119 28.88 4.54 5.24
C ARG A 119 28.31 3.53 6.25
N LEU A 120 27.14 3.81 6.83
CA LEU A 120 26.45 2.91 7.76
C LEU A 120 25.91 1.63 7.09
N GLY A 121 26.10 1.45 5.78
CA GLY A 121 25.80 0.18 5.11
C GLY A 121 26.53 -1.01 5.74
N ASN A 122 27.75 -0.81 6.25
CA ASN A 122 28.48 -1.85 6.98
C ASN A 122 27.89 -2.13 8.38
N PHE A 123 27.15 -1.19 8.96
CA PHE A 123 26.42 -1.42 10.21
C PHE A 123 25.21 -2.33 9.96
N MET A 124 24.53 -2.14 8.83
CA MET A 124 23.35 -2.92 8.47
C MET A 124 23.66 -4.40 8.22
N SER A 125 24.90 -4.74 7.82
CA SER A 125 25.35 -6.13 7.71
C SER A 125 25.55 -6.84 9.05
N TYR A 126 25.51 -6.13 10.19
CA TYR A 126 25.55 -6.74 11.52
C TYR A 126 24.18 -7.07 12.10
N MET A 127 23.09 -6.78 11.39
CA MET A 127 21.78 -7.29 11.78
C MET A 127 21.78 -8.81 11.73
N ALA A 128 21.42 -9.44 12.84
CA ALA A 128 21.33 -10.89 12.91
C ALA A 128 20.31 -11.39 11.87
N PRO A 129 20.64 -12.40 11.05
CA PRO A 129 19.72 -12.94 10.05
C PRO A 129 18.34 -13.29 10.64
N SER A 130 18.33 -13.84 11.86
CA SER A 130 17.11 -14.18 12.60
C SER A 130 16.20 -12.97 12.91
N MET A 131 16.77 -11.77 13.06
CA MET A 131 15.98 -10.54 13.26
C MET A 131 15.30 -10.12 11.96
N VAL A 132 16.00 -10.23 10.83
CA VAL A 132 15.46 -9.88 9.51
C VAL A 132 14.37 -10.88 9.11
N ASP A 133 14.62 -12.18 9.26
CA ASP A 133 13.63 -13.22 8.97
C ASP A 133 12.39 -13.12 9.88
N GLY A 134 12.59 -12.79 11.17
CA GLY A 134 11.50 -12.50 12.10
C GLY A 134 10.67 -11.28 11.71
N PHE A 135 11.32 -10.19 11.30
CA PHE A 135 10.64 -8.99 10.78
C PHE A 135 9.85 -9.30 9.51
N VAL A 136 10.45 -9.98 8.53
CA VAL A 136 9.78 -10.35 7.27
C VAL A 136 8.59 -11.25 7.52
N THR A 137 8.71 -12.23 8.43
CA THR A 137 7.60 -13.14 8.80
C THR A 137 6.46 -12.38 9.48
N GLY A 138 6.77 -11.51 10.45
CA GLY A 138 5.76 -10.67 11.10
C GLY A 138 5.08 -9.71 10.13
N ALA A 139 5.86 -9.10 9.23
CA ALA A 139 5.34 -8.21 8.21
C ALA A 139 4.50 -8.93 7.16
N ALA A 140 4.84 -10.17 6.79
CA ALA A 140 4.02 -11.03 5.95
C ALA A 140 2.67 -11.34 6.61
N GLY A 141 2.67 -11.70 7.90
CA GLY A 141 1.44 -11.87 8.68
C GLY A 141 0.58 -10.60 8.68
N HIS A 142 1.19 -9.43 8.89
CA HIS A 142 0.49 -8.15 8.85
C HIS A 142 -0.12 -7.83 7.48
N VAL A 143 0.62 -8.10 6.39
CA VAL A 143 0.10 -7.96 5.02
C VAL A 143 -1.07 -8.90 4.78
N LEU A 144 -0.97 -10.16 5.22
CA LEU A 144 -2.07 -11.12 5.11
C LEU A 144 -3.32 -10.63 5.85
N THR A 145 -3.18 -10.10 7.07
CA THR A 145 -4.30 -9.51 7.82
C THR A 145 -4.89 -8.29 7.12
N SER A 146 -4.08 -7.46 6.45
CA SER A 146 -4.61 -6.35 5.65
C SER A 146 -5.40 -6.85 4.43
N GLN A 147 -4.90 -7.87 3.75
CA GLN A 147 -5.53 -8.40 2.54
C GLN A 147 -6.78 -9.24 2.85
N ILE A 148 -6.83 -9.97 3.96
CA ILE A 148 -7.97 -10.84 4.32
C ILE A 148 -9.27 -10.02 4.48
N THR A 149 -9.19 -8.83 5.08
CA THR A 149 -10.35 -7.92 5.22
C THR A 149 -10.88 -7.45 3.87
N SER A 150 -9.98 -7.24 2.91
CA SER A 150 -10.33 -6.89 1.53
C SER A 150 -10.93 -8.07 0.76
N LEU A 151 -10.46 -9.31 0.99
CA LEU A 151 -10.99 -10.53 0.36
C LEU A 151 -12.42 -10.86 0.78
N PHE A 152 -12.79 -10.55 2.04
CA PHE A 152 -14.14 -10.74 2.56
C PHE A 152 -15.09 -9.55 2.28
N GLY A 153 -14.61 -8.48 1.63
CA GLY A 153 -15.43 -7.31 1.29
C GLY A 153 -15.79 -6.41 2.48
N LEU A 154 -15.19 -6.63 3.66
CA LEU A 154 -15.46 -5.88 4.87
C LEU A 154 -14.52 -4.67 4.97
N LYS A 155 -14.72 -3.68 4.09
CA LYS A 155 -13.92 -2.43 4.09
C LYS A 155 -13.99 -1.67 5.42
N ALA A 156 -15.12 -1.77 6.13
CA ALA A 156 -15.32 -1.12 7.42
C ALA A 156 -14.60 -1.81 8.60
N ALA A 157 -14.24 -3.10 8.47
CA ALA A 157 -13.57 -3.85 9.54
C ALA A 157 -12.04 -3.62 9.56
N ALA A 158 -11.47 -3.04 8.51
CA ALA A 158 -10.04 -2.80 8.36
C ALA A 158 -9.51 -1.62 9.20
N LYS A 159 -10.39 -0.81 9.78
CA LYS A 159 -10.03 0.43 10.47
C LYS A 159 -10.02 0.21 11.99
N GLY A 160 -9.06 -0.59 12.45
CA GLY A 160 -8.69 -0.64 13.88
C GLY A 160 -7.53 0.31 14.11
N ASP A 161 -7.72 1.36 14.91
CA ASP A 161 -6.66 2.29 15.28
C ASP A 161 -6.05 1.89 16.64
N GLY A 162 -4.74 1.64 16.69
CA GLY A 162 -3.99 1.44 17.95
C GLY A 162 -3.13 0.18 18.03
N ILE A 163 -2.36 0.07 19.12
CA ILE A 163 -1.49 -1.07 19.44
C ILE A 163 -2.39 -2.28 19.77
N GLY A 164 -2.37 -3.30 18.91
CA GLY A 164 -3.31 -4.44 18.99
C GLY A 164 -4.50 -4.37 18.01
N SER A 165 -4.51 -3.40 17.09
CA SER A 165 -5.49 -3.31 16.00
C SER A 165 -5.63 -4.61 15.22
N LEU A 166 -4.52 -5.34 15.00
CA LEU A 166 -4.48 -6.63 14.31
C LEU A 166 -5.43 -7.64 14.97
N PHE A 167 -5.35 -7.80 16.30
CA PHE A 167 -6.26 -8.71 17.03
C PHE A 167 -7.71 -8.24 16.97
N LEU A 168 -7.93 -6.92 17.09
CA LEU A 168 -9.26 -6.31 17.03
C LEU A 168 -9.91 -6.51 15.64
N VAL A 169 -9.11 -6.44 14.57
CA VAL A 169 -9.52 -6.75 13.20
C VAL A 169 -9.97 -8.21 13.10
N TYR A 170 -9.23 -9.17 13.66
CA TYR A 170 -9.66 -10.58 13.67
C TYR A 170 -10.96 -10.80 14.46
N VAL A 171 -11.10 -10.18 15.63
CA VAL A 171 -12.34 -10.27 16.44
C VAL A 171 -13.53 -9.66 15.70
N ASN A 172 -13.35 -8.50 15.06
CA ASN A 172 -14.38 -7.84 14.27
C ASN A 172 -14.76 -8.63 13.02
N LEU A 173 -13.76 -9.25 12.37
CA LEU A 173 -13.95 -10.14 11.23
C LEU A 173 -14.83 -11.34 11.62
N PHE A 174 -14.53 -11.98 12.75
CA PHE A 174 -15.27 -13.16 13.21
C PHE A 174 -16.71 -12.82 13.61
N ARG A 175 -16.96 -11.63 14.19
CA ARG A 175 -18.33 -11.16 14.50
C ARG A 175 -19.16 -10.87 13.25
N HIS A 176 -18.54 -10.35 12.19
CA HIS A 176 -19.24 -9.96 10.96
C HIS A 176 -19.17 -11.02 9.86
N VAL A 177 -18.58 -12.20 10.13
CA VAL A 177 -18.36 -13.26 9.13
C VAL A 177 -19.66 -13.75 8.50
N MET A 178 -20.78 -13.67 9.23
CA MET A 178 -22.09 -14.11 8.76
C MET A 178 -22.86 -13.05 7.96
N SER A 179 -22.39 -11.79 7.93
CA SER A 179 -23.00 -10.71 7.11
C SER A 179 -22.22 -10.45 5.82
N ILE A 180 -21.40 -11.42 5.39
CA ILE A 180 -20.55 -11.30 4.21
C ILE A 180 -21.38 -11.51 2.94
N ASN A 181 -21.16 -10.67 1.93
CA ASN A 181 -21.71 -10.90 0.60
C ASN A 181 -21.08 -12.17 -0.01
N PRO A 182 -21.84 -13.26 -0.20
CA PRO A 182 -21.29 -14.54 -0.65
C PRO A 182 -20.67 -14.44 -2.05
N ILE A 183 -21.11 -13.49 -2.87
CA ILE A 183 -20.60 -13.27 -4.23
C ILE A 183 -19.12 -12.86 -4.18
N THR A 184 -18.76 -11.91 -3.31
CA THR A 184 -17.37 -11.45 -3.15
C THR A 184 -16.47 -12.59 -2.65
N LEU A 185 -17.00 -13.43 -1.75
CA LEU A 185 -16.28 -14.57 -1.19
C LEU A 185 -16.02 -15.66 -2.24
N ILE A 186 -17.01 -15.97 -3.10
CA ILE A 186 -16.84 -16.94 -4.19
C ILE A 186 -15.77 -16.43 -5.16
N ILE A 187 -15.85 -15.16 -5.58
CA ILE A 187 -14.89 -14.58 -6.53
C ILE A 187 -13.48 -14.58 -5.95
N SER A 188 -13.30 -14.17 -4.69
CA SER A 188 -11.98 -14.13 -4.06
C SER A 188 -11.41 -15.54 -3.86
N THR A 189 -12.23 -16.51 -3.44
CA THR A 189 -11.83 -17.91 -3.27
C THR A 189 -11.43 -18.55 -4.60
N LEU A 190 -12.23 -18.34 -5.66
CA LEU A 190 -11.95 -18.88 -6.99
C LEU A 190 -10.66 -18.26 -7.57
N SER A 191 -10.47 -16.95 -7.40
CA SER A 191 -9.24 -16.25 -7.82
C SER A 191 -8.00 -16.77 -7.10
N VAL A 192 -8.07 -16.93 -5.78
CA VAL A 192 -6.93 -17.45 -4.98
C VAL A 192 -6.63 -18.90 -5.36
N THR A 193 -7.66 -19.73 -5.50
CA THR A 193 -7.51 -21.15 -5.88
C THR A 193 -6.89 -21.28 -7.25
N PHE A 194 -7.33 -20.48 -8.23
CA PHE A 194 -6.75 -20.45 -9.57
C PHE A 194 -5.28 -20.04 -9.55
N LEU A 195 -4.91 -18.96 -8.84
CA LEU A 195 -3.52 -18.51 -8.72
C LEU A 195 -2.62 -19.58 -8.08
N LEU A 196 -3.09 -20.21 -7.00
CA LEU A 196 -2.36 -21.29 -6.35
C LEU A 196 -2.23 -22.51 -7.26
N THR A 197 -3.28 -22.86 -8.00
CA THR A 197 -3.26 -24.00 -8.94
C THR A 197 -2.25 -23.75 -10.05
N VAL A 198 -2.23 -22.56 -10.65
CA VAL A 198 -1.26 -22.19 -11.67
C VAL A 198 0.16 -22.25 -11.10
N LYS A 199 0.40 -21.67 -9.92
CA LYS A 199 1.74 -21.63 -9.33
C LYS A 199 2.25 -23.01 -8.88
N ILE A 200 1.38 -23.84 -8.30
CA ILE A 200 1.78 -25.14 -7.74
C ILE A 200 1.85 -26.21 -8.83
N TRP A 201 0.94 -26.18 -9.80
CA TRP A 201 0.83 -27.25 -10.81
C TRP A 201 1.36 -26.84 -12.17
N LEU A 202 1.02 -25.65 -12.68
CA LEU A 202 1.39 -25.23 -14.03
C LEU A 202 2.89 -24.91 -14.15
N GLU A 203 3.46 -24.23 -13.16
CA GLU A 203 4.90 -23.88 -13.14
C GLU A 203 5.81 -25.12 -13.24
N PRO A 204 5.68 -26.16 -12.38
CA PRO A 204 6.53 -27.35 -12.49
C PRO A 204 6.17 -28.22 -13.72
N LEU A 205 4.93 -28.22 -14.20
CA LEU A 205 4.58 -28.93 -15.45
C LEU A 205 5.20 -28.24 -16.67
N LEU A 206 5.14 -26.92 -16.74
CA LEU A 206 5.68 -26.17 -17.87
C LEU A 206 7.21 -26.21 -17.88
N GLN A 207 7.85 -26.14 -16.71
CA GLN A 207 9.29 -26.34 -16.60
C GLN A 207 9.71 -27.74 -17.08
N ARG A 208 8.92 -28.77 -16.79
CA ARG A 208 9.17 -30.14 -17.28
C ARG A 208 8.91 -30.32 -18.78
N TRP A 209 7.90 -29.64 -19.34
CA TRP A 209 7.48 -29.86 -20.73
C TRP A 209 8.19 -28.96 -21.75
N CYS A 210 8.63 -27.76 -21.34
CA CYS A 210 9.14 -26.75 -22.28
C CYS A 210 10.66 -26.51 -22.22
N HIS A 211 11.39 -27.07 -21.25
CA HIS A 211 12.84 -26.83 -21.05
C HIS A 211 13.25 -25.34 -21.05
N CYS A 212 12.29 -24.44 -20.86
CA CYS A 212 12.45 -23.00 -20.87
C CYS A 212 12.39 -22.52 -19.43
N ASN A 213 13.45 -21.85 -18.99
CA ASN A 213 13.61 -21.29 -17.65
C ASN A 213 12.77 -20.01 -17.42
N PHE A 214 11.74 -19.78 -18.23
CA PHE A 214 10.96 -18.55 -18.21
C PHE A 214 9.79 -18.69 -17.23
N PRO A 215 9.79 -17.98 -16.09
CA PRO A 215 8.63 -17.97 -15.20
C PRO A 215 7.45 -17.33 -15.93
N LEU A 216 6.32 -18.03 -15.99
CA LEU A 216 5.12 -17.47 -16.62
C LEU A 216 4.64 -16.26 -15.81
N PRO A 217 4.29 -15.14 -16.44
CA PRO A 217 3.67 -14.00 -15.78
C PRO A 217 2.19 -14.31 -15.49
N SER A 218 1.94 -15.29 -14.62
CA SER A 218 0.60 -15.78 -14.23
C SER A 218 -0.31 -14.67 -13.71
N GLU A 219 0.26 -13.68 -13.00
CA GLU A 219 -0.42 -12.48 -12.55
C GLU A 219 -0.98 -11.63 -13.70
N LEU A 220 -0.22 -11.50 -14.80
CA LEU A 220 -0.60 -10.69 -15.96
C LEU A 220 -1.70 -11.40 -16.78
N ILE A 221 -1.62 -12.73 -16.86
CA ILE A 221 -2.66 -13.57 -17.47
C ILE A 221 -3.97 -13.44 -16.68
N LEU A 222 -3.93 -13.52 -15.35
CA LEU A 222 -5.14 -13.37 -14.52
C LEU A 222 -5.78 -11.99 -14.70
N VAL A 223 -4.97 -10.91 -14.68
CA VAL A 223 -5.47 -9.54 -14.90
C VAL A 223 -6.12 -9.41 -16.27
N SER A 224 -5.50 -9.97 -17.31
CA SER A 224 -6.07 -9.96 -18.67
C SER A 224 -7.37 -10.75 -18.77
N LEU A 225 -7.48 -11.89 -18.09
CA LEU A 225 -8.70 -12.71 -18.07
C LEU A 225 -9.85 -11.99 -17.36
N ARG A 226 -9.56 -11.32 -16.23
CA ARG A 226 -10.54 -10.50 -15.50
C ARG A 226 -11.06 -9.34 -16.34
N GLN A 227 -10.21 -8.71 -17.15
CA GLN A 227 -10.60 -7.54 -17.94
C GLN A 227 -11.57 -7.88 -19.10
N HIS A 228 -11.70 -9.16 -19.43
CA HIS A 228 -12.60 -9.68 -20.45
C HIS A 228 -13.93 -10.26 -19.91
N VAL A 229 -14.11 -10.32 -18.59
CA VAL A 229 -15.34 -10.81 -17.92
C VAL A 229 -16.05 -9.65 -17.24
#